data_AF-A0A9E5TM10-F1
#
_entry.id   AF-A0A9E5TM10-F1
#
_cell.length_a   1.000
_cell.length_b   1.000
_cell.length_c   1.000
_cell.angle_alpha   90.00
_cell.angle_beta   90.00
_cell.angle_gamma   90.00
#
_symmetry.space_group_name_H-M   'P 1'
#
loop_
_entity.id
_entity.type
_entity.pdbx_description
1 polymer ?
#
loop_
_entity_poly.entity_id
_entity_poly.type
_entity_poly.pdbx_seq_one_letter_code
_entity_poly.pdbx_strand_id
1 'polypeptide(L)'
;INEGFFADKVVIVEGPSEQYSLPIYADALGYDLDWHNVSVVHSDGKGQMDRLLRLFNGFLIPTYVWFDADKHSQKKRQHDKTMELLKLLGDPVESIEEVHASVKDTYAVMEYDLETTLREELDEYDSLVREAAEILGPCGKPLKHRFIASRLRERISKGEPPEKVLPTTVVEIVQKLKGVLYTHSVLMSAPDESA
;
A
#
# COMPACT_ATOMS: atom_id res chain seq x y z
N ILE A 1 10.34 -7.93 -9.34
CA ILE A 1 10.31 -9.07 -8.38
C ILE A 1 11.72 -9.39 -7.86
N ASN A 2 12.72 -9.60 -8.73
CA ASN A 2 14.08 -9.98 -8.29
C ASN A 2 14.71 -9.03 -7.26
N GLU A 3 14.47 -7.72 -7.37
CA GLU A 3 14.95 -6.71 -6.42
C GLU A 3 14.52 -6.98 -4.97
N GLY A 4 13.32 -7.54 -4.77
CA GLY A 4 12.80 -7.84 -3.43
C GLY A 4 13.60 -8.90 -2.68
N PHE A 5 14.36 -9.77 -3.37
CA PHE A 5 15.22 -10.76 -2.70
C PHE A 5 16.52 -10.18 -2.15
N PHE A 6 16.90 -8.99 -2.60
CA PHE A 6 18.11 -8.28 -2.15
C PHE A 6 17.80 -7.11 -1.23
N ALA A 7 16.51 -6.87 -0.97
CA ALA A 7 16.03 -5.79 -0.13
C ALA A 7 16.08 -6.19 1.36
N ASP A 8 16.32 -5.21 2.24
CA ASP A 8 16.18 -5.38 3.68
C ASP A 8 14.70 -5.49 4.07
N LYS A 9 13.81 -5.01 3.19
CA LYS A 9 12.36 -5.00 3.37
C LYS A 9 11.64 -4.90 2.03
N VAL A 10 10.50 -5.56 1.92
CA VAL A 10 9.64 -5.50 0.74
C VAL A 10 8.29 -4.89 1.08
N VAL A 11 7.82 -3.98 0.25
CA VAL A 11 6.42 -3.55 0.22
C VAL A 11 5.76 -4.15 -0.99
N ILE A 12 4.78 -5.03 -0.78
CA ILE A 12 3.97 -5.61 -1.85
C ILE A 12 2.72 -4.75 -2.00
N VAL A 13 2.55 -4.16 -3.16
CA VAL A 13 1.38 -3.34 -3.51
C VAL A 13 0.51 -4.04 -4.55
N GLU A 14 -0.78 -3.68 -4.63
CA GLU A 14 -1.68 -4.32 -5.60
C GLU A 14 -1.31 -3.99 -7.05
N GLY A 15 -0.97 -2.73 -7.34
CA GLY A 15 -0.70 -2.29 -8.70
C GLY A 15 0.37 -1.19 -8.85
N PRO A 16 0.54 -0.70 -10.09
CA PRO A 16 1.55 0.32 -10.38
C PRO A 16 1.25 1.70 -9.79
N SER A 17 -0.02 1.97 -9.43
CA SER A 17 -0.44 3.24 -8.82
C SER A 17 0.29 3.52 -7.50
N GLU A 18 0.24 2.55 -6.60
CA GLU A 18 0.91 2.57 -5.31
C GLU A 18 2.42 2.48 -5.53
N GLN A 19 2.86 1.61 -6.45
CA GLN A 19 4.29 1.42 -6.74
C GLN A 19 4.97 2.73 -7.17
N TYR A 20 4.31 3.53 -7.99
CA TYR A 20 4.89 4.78 -8.50
C TYR A 20 4.75 5.96 -7.54
N SER A 21 3.75 5.95 -6.66
CA SER A 21 3.45 7.06 -5.75
C SER A 21 4.11 6.91 -4.38
N LEU A 22 4.18 5.70 -3.84
CA LEU A 22 4.74 5.43 -2.51
C LEU A 22 6.16 5.96 -2.31
N PRO A 23 7.13 5.78 -3.25
CA PRO A 23 8.48 6.32 -3.07
C PRO A 23 8.48 7.85 -2.94
N ILE A 24 7.58 8.53 -3.66
CA ILE A 24 7.48 9.99 -3.65
C ILE A 24 6.89 10.48 -2.32
N TYR A 25 5.86 9.79 -1.82
CA TYR A 25 5.29 10.09 -0.51
C TYR A 25 6.26 9.81 0.63
N ALA A 26 7.01 8.71 0.55
CA ALA A 26 8.03 8.39 1.54
C ALA A 26 9.14 9.46 1.58
N ASP A 27 9.65 9.87 0.42
CA ASP A 27 10.64 10.95 0.33
C ASP A 27 10.09 12.30 0.83
N ALA A 28 8.83 12.62 0.51
CA ALA A 28 8.15 13.81 1.05
C ALA A 28 8.07 13.83 2.59
N LEU A 29 8.09 12.65 3.23
CA LEU A 29 8.12 12.45 4.68
C LEU A 29 9.54 12.26 5.24
N GLY A 30 10.57 12.50 4.43
CA GLY A 30 11.98 12.37 4.79
C GLY A 30 12.43 10.92 4.98
N TYR A 31 11.75 9.95 4.35
CA TYR A 31 12.10 8.54 4.38
C TYR A 31 12.45 8.04 2.98
N ASP A 32 13.75 8.06 2.67
CA ASP A 32 14.28 7.57 1.40
C ASP A 32 14.25 6.03 1.38
N LEU A 33 13.39 5.45 0.54
CA LEU A 33 13.23 4.00 0.43
C LEU A 33 14.51 3.31 -0.07
N ASP A 34 15.24 3.95 -0.99
CA ASP A 34 16.45 3.38 -1.58
C ASP A 34 17.57 3.35 -0.53
N TRP A 35 17.72 4.43 0.25
CA TRP A 35 18.71 4.49 1.35
C TRP A 35 18.43 3.44 2.44
N HIS A 36 17.17 3.11 2.65
CA HIS A 36 16.73 2.07 3.59
C HIS A 36 16.59 0.67 2.95
N ASN A 37 17.06 0.48 1.72
CA ASN A 37 17.01 -0.77 0.96
C ASN A 37 15.60 -1.42 0.95
N VAL A 38 14.57 -0.59 0.75
CA VAL A 38 13.16 -1.01 0.69
C VAL A 38 12.73 -1.18 -0.76
N SER A 39 12.39 -2.41 -1.16
CA SER A 39 11.88 -2.69 -2.51
C SER A 39 10.36 -2.61 -2.57
N VAL A 40 9.79 -1.84 -3.50
CA VAL A 40 8.35 -1.78 -3.76
C VAL A 40 7.97 -2.64 -4.98
N VAL A 41 7.20 -3.69 -4.76
CA VAL A 41 6.84 -4.71 -5.77
C VAL A 41 5.32 -4.73 -5.96
N HIS A 42 4.83 -4.51 -7.18
CA HIS A 42 3.42 -4.73 -7.48
C HIS A 42 3.13 -6.20 -7.80
N SER A 43 1.92 -6.67 -7.49
CA SER A 43 1.52 -8.06 -7.69
C SER A 43 0.54 -8.27 -8.85
N ASP A 44 -0.04 -7.23 -9.45
CA ASP A 44 -1.14 -7.33 -10.42
C ASP A 44 -2.33 -8.12 -9.86
N GLY A 45 -2.67 -7.84 -8.60
CA GLY A 45 -3.82 -8.38 -7.89
C GLY A 45 -3.50 -9.38 -6.78
N LYS A 46 -4.48 -9.57 -5.90
CA LYS A 46 -4.38 -10.29 -4.61
C LYS A 46 -3.91 -11.75 -4.70
N GLY A 47 -4.17 -12.43 -5.82
CA GLY A 47 -3.76 -13.83 -5.99
C GLY A 47 -2.25 -14.02 -6.13
N GLN A 48 -1.57 -13.08 -6.80
CA GLN A 48 -0.10 -13.05 -6.84
C GLN A 48 0.47 -12.42 -5.56
N MET A 49 -0.28 -11.50 -4.94
CA MET A 49 0.10 -10.91 -3.66
C MET A 49 0.27 -11.97 -2.57
N ASP A 50 -0.69 -12.91 -2.43
CA ASP A 50 -0.55 -14.08 -1.54
C ASP A 50 0.75 -14.83 -1.81
N ARG A 51 1.05 -15.12 -3.09
CA ARG A 51 2.26 -15.87 -3.48
C ARG A 51 3.53 -15.11 -3.13
N LEU A 52 3.59 -13.82 -3.42
CA LEU A 52 4.74 -12.97 -3.10
C LEU A 52 4.93 -12.83 -1.59
N LEU A 53 3.84 -12.68 -0.84
CA LEU A 53 3.87 -12.63 0.61
C LEU A 53 4.48 -13.91 1.18
N ARG A 54 3.96 -15.08 0.78
CA ARG A 54 4.51 -16.39 1.19
C ARG A 54 5.97 -16.55 0.80
N LEU A 55 6.35 -16.05 -0.38
CA LEU A 55 7.71 -16.15 -0.89
C LEU A 55 8.67 -15.30 -0.05
N PHE A 56 8.49 -13.98 -0.01
CA PHE A 56 9.41 -13.08 0.70
C PHE A 56 9.44 -13.37 2.21
N ASN A 57 8.27 -13.58 2.83
CA ASN A 57 8.22 -13.96 4.24
C ASN A 57 8.86 -15.34 4.50
N GLY A 58 8.71 -16.31 3.59
CA GLY A 58 9.39 -17.60 3.67
C GLY A 58 10.91 -17.51 3.58
N PHE A 59 11.43 -16.49 2.89
CA PHE A 59 12.86 -16.16 2.86
C PHE A 59 13.31 -15.24 4.01
N LEU A 60 12.47 -15.06 5.03
CA LEU A 60 12.73 -14.23 6.21
C LEU A 60 12.89 -12.73 5.89
N ILE A 61 12.36 -12.28 4.75
CA ILE A 61 12.42 -10.88 4.35
C ILE A 61 11.22 -10.14 4.97
N PRO A 62 11.46 -9.10 5.79
CA PRO A 62 10.39 -8.26 6.33
C PRO A 62 9.49 -7.75 5.21
N THR A 63 8.19 -8.03 5.31
CA THR A 63 7.23 -7.78 4.22
C THR A 63 6.06 -6.97 4.75
N TYR A 64 5.71 -5.90 4.04
CA TYR A 64 4.51 -5.11 4.25
C TYR A 64 3.58 -5.24 3.05
N VAL A 65 2.27 -5.35 3.25
CA VAL A 65 1.31 -5.52 2.15
C VAL A 65 0.35 -4.34 2.08
N TRP A 66 0.11 -3.77 0.90
CA TRP A 66 -0.86 -2.70 0.71
C TRP A 66 -1.81 -3.03 -0.45
N PHE A 67 -3.10 -3.13 -0.15
CA PHE A 67 -4.12 -3.57 -1.10
C PHE A 67 -5.47 -2.92 -0.88
N ASP A 68 -6.34 -3.03 -1.88
CA ASP A 68 -7.72 -2.56 -1.82
C ASP A 68 -8.65 -3.68 -1.39
N ALA A 69 -9.68 -3.43 -0.58
CA ALA A 69 -10.64 -4.48 -0.23
C ALA A 69 -11.64 -4.76 -1.36
N ASP A 70 -11.78 -3.86 -2.33
CA ASP A 70 -12.74 -3.93 -3.43
C ASP A 70 -14.21 -4.08 -2.95
N LYS A 71 -14.59 -3.50 -1.80
CA LYS A 71 -15.91 -3.72 -1.16
C LYS A 71 -17.11 -3.32 -2.02
N HIS A 72 -16.91 -2.41 -2.97
CA HIS A 72 -17.95 -2.00 -3.93
C HIS A 72 -18.08 -2.99 -5.11
N SER A 73 -17.21 -3.99 -5.22
CA SER A 73 -17.26 -4.97 -6.29
C SER A 73 -18.46 -5.89 -6.15
N GLN A 74 -19.06 -6.24 -7.28
CA GLN A 74 -20.10 -7.27 -7.33
C GLN A 74 -19.52 -8.67 -7.52
N LYS A 75 -18.19 -8.79 -7.66
CA LYS A 75 -17.52 -10.06 -7.95
C LYS A 75 -17.11 -10.73 -6.64
N LYS A 76 -17.87 -11.76 -6.25
CA LYS A 76 -17.56 -12.62 -5.09
C LYS A 76 -16.08 -13.03 -5.01
N ARG A 77 -15.47 -13.38 -6.15
CA ARG A 77 -14.04 -13.77 -6.23
C ARG A 77 -13.06 -12.68 -5.75
N GLN A 78 -13.39 -11.39 -5.88
CA GLN A 78 -12.54 -10.33 -5.34
C GLN A 78 -12.64 -10.32 -3.81
N HIS A 79 -13.85 -10.41 -3.26
CA HIS A 79 -14.07 -10.48 -1.81
C HIS A 79 -13.40 -11.71 -1.19
N ASP A 80 -13.57 -12.89 -1.80
CA ASP A 80 -12.94 -14.13 -1.35
C ASP A 80 -11.42 -13.97 -1.24
N LYS A 81 -10.78 -13.34 -2.24
CA LYS A 81 -9.33 -13.07 -2.22
C LYS A 81 -8.91 -12.06 -1.15
N THR A 82 -9.70 -11.02 -0.91
CA THR A 82 -9.47 -10.07 0.18
C THR A 82 -9.48 -10.79 1.52
N MET A 83 -10.50 -11.62 1.77
CA MET A 83 -10.62 -12.39 3.01
C MET A 83 -9.53 -13.45 3.16
N GLU A 84 -9.15 -14.15 2.09
CA GLU A 84 -8.03 -15.09 2.07
C GLU A 84 -6.70 -14.42 2.43
N LEU A 85 -6.44 -13.23 1.88
CA LEU A 85 -5.23 -12.46 2.16
C LEU A 85 -5.21 -11.96 3.61
N LEU A 86 -6.33 -11.43 4.11
CA LEU A 86 -6.49 -10.99 5.51
C LEU A 86 -6.28 -12.15 6.49
N LYS A 87 -6.82 -13.33 6.19
CA LYS A 87 -6.55 -14.55 6.96
C LYS A 87 -5.07 -14.92 6.98
N LEU A 88 -4.37 -14.81 5.85
CA LEU A 88 -2.93 -15.06 5.78
C LEU A 88 -2.12 -14.03 6.57
N LEU A 89 -2.62 -12.79 6.66
CA LEU A 89 -2.02 -11.71 7.45
C LEU A 89 -2.35 -11.79 8.94
N GLY A 90 -3.15 -12.78 9.37
CA GLY A 90 -3.50 -13.01 10.77
C GLY A 90 -4.67 -12.15 11.27
N ASP A 91 -5.44 -11.51 10.40
CA ASP A 91 -6.63 -10.72 10.75
C ASP A 91 -7.87 -11.21 9.98
N PRO A 92 -8.35 -12.45 10.23
CA PRO A 92 -9.47 -13.02 9.49
C PRO A 92 -10.79 -12.27 9.78
N VAL A 93 -11.59 -12.07 8.73
CA VAL A 93 -12.95 -11.50 8.80
C VAL A 93 -13.98 -12.53 8.34
N GLU A 94 -15.22 -12.43 8.79
CA GLU A 94 -16.30 -13.34 8.37
C GLU A 94 -16.96 -12.88 7.07
N SER A 95 -16.91 -11.58 6.80
CA SER A 95 -17.57 -10.94 5.67
C SER A 95 -16.78 -9.75 5.12
N ILE A 96 -17.02 -9.38 3.86
CA ILE A 96 -16.38 -8.19 3.26
C ILE A 96 -16.91 -6.89 3.90
N GLU A 97 -18.12 -6.96 4.46
CA GLU A 97 -18.81 -5.87 5.14
C GLU A 97 -18.05 -5.39 6.39
N GLU A 98 -17.31 -6.28 7.06
CA GLU A 98 -16.45 -5.99 8.22
C GLU A 98 -15.12 -5.31 7.84
N VAL A 99 -14.72 -5.37 6.57
CA VAL A 99 -13.45 -4.79 6.13
C VAL A 99 -13.61 -3.28 6.03
N HIS A 100 -12.81 -2.57 6.82
CA HIS A 100 -12.68 -1.12 6.84
C HIS A 100 -11.24 -0.72 6.53
N ALA A 101 -11.06 0.53 6.11
CA ALA A 101 -9.74 1.10 5.88
C ALA A 101 -8.91 0.98 7.18
N SER A 102 -7.73 0.37 7.10
CA SER A 102 -6.86 0.23 8.27
C SER A 102 -5.39 0.11 7.87
N VAL A 103 -4.54 0.67 8.73
CA VAL A 103 -3.08 0.61 8.61
C VAL A 103 -2.52 -0.11 9.83
N LYS A 104 -2.08 -1.36 9.63
CA LYS A 104 -1.48 -2.23 10.65
C LYS A 104 0.05 -2.30 10.50
N ASP A 105 0.70 -3.07 11.36
CA ASP A 105 2.15 -3.21 11.38
C ASP A 105 2.71 -3.97 10.17
N THR A 106 1.92 -4.89 9.58
CA THR A 106 2.34 -5.75 8.46
C THR A 106 1.54 -5.50 7.18
N TYR A 107 0.46 -4.74 7.24
CA TYR A 107 -0.31 -4.40 6.04
C TYR A 107 -1.14 -3.12 6.20
N ALA A 108 -1.59 -2.59 5.06
CA ALA A 108 -2.67 -1.64 4.97
C ALA A 108 -3.72 -2.14 3.98
N VAL A 109 -4.99 -1.96 4.32
CA VAL A 109 -6.13 -2.27 3.45
C VAL A 109 -6.98 -1.02 3.27
N MET A 110 -7.30 -0.68 2.02
CA MET A 110 -8.25 0.39 1.71
C MET A 110 -9.66 -0.21 1.66
N GLU A 111 -10.68 0.48 2.16
CA GLU A 111 -12.05 -0.08 2.18
C GLU A 111 -12.61 -0.31 0.77
N TYR A 112 -12.31 0.58 -0.18
CA TYR A 112 -12.79 0.48 -1.55
C TYR A 112 -11.64 0.33 -2.52
N ASP A 113 -10.97 1.44 -2.82
CA ASP A 113 -9.79 1.54 -3.67
C ASP A 113 -8.95 2.76 -3.28
N LEU A 114 -7.70 2.82 -3.75
CA LEU A 114 -6.81 3.96 -3.54
C LEU A 114 -7.46 5.29 -3.95
N GLU A 115 -8.17 5.33 -5.08
CA GLU A 115 -8.77 6.58 -5.57
C GLU A 115 -9.85 7.13 -4.63
N THR A 116 -10.64 6.25 -4.02
CA THR A 116 -11.67 6.62 -3.06
C THR A 116 -11.02 7.17 -1.81
N THR A 117 -10.01 6.48 -1.26
CA THR A 117 -9.24 6.96 -0.10
C THR A 117 -8.60 8.33 -0.38
N LEU A 118 -7.92 8.50 -1.52
CA LEU A 118 -7.30 9.78 -1.85
C LEU A 118 -8.33 10.90 -2.03
N ARG A 119 -9.51 10.62 -2.58
CA ARG A 119 -10.57 11.63 -2.73
C ARG A 119 -11.18 12.04 -1.39
N GLU A 120 -11.29 11.11 -0.45
CA GLU A 120 -11.80 11.37 0.90
C GLU A 120 -10.79 12.15 1.76
N GLU A 121 -9.50 11.93 1.56
CA GLU A 121 -8.43 12.55 2.36
C GLU A 121 -7.86 13.84 1.74
N LEU A 122 -8.10 14.09 0.45
CA LEU A 122 -7.62 15.28 -0.25
C LEU A 122 -8.79 16.05 -0.87
N ASP A 123 -9.12 17.21 -0.29
CA ASP A 123 -10.13 18.13 -0.83
C ASP A 123 -9.88 18.51 -2.31
N GLU A 124 -8.61 18.55 -2.71
CA GLU A 124 -8.17 18.95 -4.04
C GLU A 124 -7.96 17.79 -5.03
N TYR A 125 -8.27 16.55 -4.65
CA TYR A 125 -7.99 15.35 -5.44
C TYR A 125 -8.46 15.47 -6.90
N ASP A 126 -9.73 15.80 -7.11
CA ASP A 126 -10.29 15.90 -8.47
C ASP A 126 -9.64 17.03 -9.28
N SER A 127 -9.18 18.10 -8.63
CA SER A 127 -8.46 19.19 -9.30
C SER A 127 -7.07 18.74 -9.74
N LEU A 128 -6.35 17.98 -8.91
CA LEU A 128 -5.04 17.42 -9.25
C LEU A 128 -5.15 16.35 -10.35
N VAL A 129 -6.23 15.55 -10.37
CA VAL A 129 -6.50 14.59 -11.45
C VAL A 129 -6.72 15.30 -12.79
N ARG A 130 -7.42 16.44 -12.79
CA ARG A 130 -7.61 17.27 -14.00
C ARG A 130 -6.31 17.89 -14.44
N GLU A 131 -5.54 18.46 -13.53
CA GLU A 131 -4.22 19.03 -13.82
C GLU A 131 -3.28 17.96 -14.42
N ALA A 132 -3.27 16.75 -13.85
CA ALA A 132 -2.50 15.63 -14.37
C ALA A 132 -2.89 15.31 -15.82
N ALA A 133 -4.19 15.32 -16.14
CA ALA A 133 -4.67 15.07 -17.49
C ALA A 133 -4.31 16.18 -18.49
N GLU A 134 -4.30 17.44 -18.04
CA GLU A 134 -3.90 18.59 -18.85
C GLU A 134 -2.41 18.57 -19.16
N ILE A 135 -1.57 18.25 -18.18
CA ILE A 135 -0.10 18.28 -18.32
C ILE A 135 0.43 17.02 -19.02
N LEU A 136 -0.05 15.84 -18.64
CA LEU A 136 0.47 14.56 -19.14
C LEU A 136 -0.27 14.06 -20.40
N GLY A 137 -1.43 14.63 -20.71
CA GLY A 137 -2.32 14.12 -21.74
C GLY A 137 -3.00 12.80 -21.33
N PRO A 138 -3.49 12.00 -22.31
CA PRO A 138 -4.20 10.75 -22.04
C PRO A 138 -3.26 9.70 -21.41
N CYS A 139 -3.37 9.55 -20.10
CA CYS A 139 -2.58 8.60 -19.32
C CYS A 139 -3.45 7.79 -18.34
N GLY A 140 -2.93 6.62 -17.95
CA GLY A 140 -3.58 5.75 -16.97
C GLY A 140 -3.44 6.24 -15.53
N LYS A 141 -4.22 5.64 -14.64
CA LYS A 141 -4.21 5.88 -13.17
C LYS A 141 -2.79 5.95 -12.58
N PRO A 142 -1.84 5.05 -12.92
CA PRO A 142 -0.53 5.07 -12.28
C PRO A 142 0.26 6.37 -12.48
N LEU A 143 0.22 6.94 -13.68
CA LEU A 143 0.92 8.19 -13.97
C LEU A 143 0.22 9.39 -13.32
N LYS A 144 -1.11 9.36 -13.21
CA LYS A 144 -1.87 10.39 -12.50
C LYS A 144 -1.57 10.39 -11.00
N HIS A 145 -1.52 9.21 -10.36
CA HIS A 145 -1.18 9.11 -8.94
C HIS A 145 0.26 9.51 -8.66
N ARG A 146 1.21 9.13 -9.54
CA ARG A 146 2.59 9.61 -9.48
C ARG A 146 2.66 11.14 -9.57
N PHE A 147 1.87 11.74 -10.47
CA PHE A 147 1.79 13.18 -10.63
C PHE A 147 1.25 13.87 -9.37
N ILE A 148 0.14 13.36 -8.82
CA ILE A 148 -0.45 13.84 -7.56
C ILE A 148 0.58 13.82 -6.44
N ALA A 149 1.25 12.68 -6.22
CA ALA A 149 2.30 12.57 -5.21
C ALA A 149 3.44 13.57 -5.43
N SER A 150 3.84 13.80 -6.70
CA SER A 150 4.89 14.77 -7.05
C SER A 150 4.46 16.22 -6.74
N ARG A 151 3.21 16.59 -7.02
CA ARG A 151 2.67 17.91 -6.72
C ARG A 151 2.59 18.17 -5.22
N LEU A 152 2.08 17.19 -4.46
CA LEU A 152 2.00 17.28 -3.01
C LEU A 152 3.39 17.38 -2.37
N ARG A 153 4.37 16.62 -2.87
CA ARG A 153 5.78 16.76 -2.46
C ARG A 153 6.36 18.14 -2.76
N GLU A 154 6.04 18.72 -3.91
CA GLU A 154 6.50 20.07 -4.29
C GLU A 154 5.97 21.16 -3.33
N ARG A 155 4.76 20.99 -2.81
CA ARG A 155 4.20 21.89 -1.79
C ARG A 155 4.96 21.79 -0.47
N ILE A 156 5.32 20.58 -0.06
CA ILE A 156 6.12 20.35 1.14
C ILE A 156 7.51 20.97 1.01
N SER A 157 8.16 20.83 -0.15
CA SER A 157 9.48 21.47 -0.38
C SER A 157 9.42 23.00 -0.39
N LYS A 158 8.23 23.59 -0.59
CA LYS A 158 7.95 25.02 -0.45
C LYS A 158 7.61 25.45 0.99
N GLY A 159 7.64 24.53 1.95
CA GLY A 159 7.48 24.80 3.38
C GLY A 159 6.09 24.50 3.94
N GLU A 160 5.19 23.89 3.16
CA GLU A 160 3.92 23.41 3.71
C GLU A 160 4.11 22.16 4.58
N PRO A 161 3.43 22.05 5.73
CA PRO A 161 3.58 20.91 6.62
C PRO A 161 2.98 19.62 6.02
N PRO A 162 3.70 18.49 6.01
CA PRO A 162 3.24 17.24 5.40
C PRO A 162 1.86 16.77 5.87
N GLU A 163 1.54 16.91 7.16
CA GLU A 163 0.28 16.50 7.76
C GLU A 163 -0.96 17.28 7.28
N LYS A 164 -0.76 18.39 6.56
CA LYS A 164 -1.86 19.16 5.93
C LYS A 164 -1.98 18.93 4.44
N VAL A 165 -0.99 18.29 3.82
CA VAL A 165 -0.85 18.19 2.37
C VAL A 165 -0.98 16.74 1.91
N LEU A 166 -0.48 15.79 2.70
CA LEU A 166 -0.48 14.37 2.35
C LEU A 166 -1.76 13.67 2.85
N PRO A 167 -2.20 12.62 2.14
CA PRO A 167 -3.27 11.74 2.64
C PRO A 167 -2.85 11.10 3.96
N THR A 168 -3.72 11.19 4.98
CA THR A 168 -3.49 10.62 6.31
C THR A 168 -3.10 9.14 6.25
N THR A 169 -3.82 8.34 5.45
CA THR A 169 -3.55 6.91 5.30
C THR A 169 -2.13 6.66 4.78
N VAL A 170 -1.67 7.46 3.80
CA VAL A 170 -0.32 7.34 3.24
C VAL A 170 0.75 7.71 4.27
N VAL A 171 0.50 8.76 5.07
CA VAL A 171 1.40 9.14 6.17
C VAL A 171 1.54 7.99 7.16
N GLU A 172 0.43 7.39 7.58
CA GLU A 172 0.42 6.24 8.49
C GLU A 172 1.18 5.05 7.92
N ILE A 173 0.95 4.69 6.64
CA ILE A 173 1.67 3.62 5.96
C ILE A 173 3.17 3.87 6.03
N VAL A 174 3.65 5.06 5.64
CA VAL A 174 5.09 5.37 5.67
C VAL A 174 5.65 5.30 7.09
N GLN A 175 4.91 5.70 8.11
CA GLN A 175 5.36 5.53 9.50
C GLN A 175 5.46 4.06 9.90
N LYS A 176 4.50 3.21 9.50
CA LYS A 176 4.60 1.76 9.74
C LYS A 176 5.80 1.15 9.01
N LEU A 177 6.03 1.54 7.75
CA LEU A 177 7.15 1.04 6.95
C LEU A 177 8.52 1.24 7.61
N LYS A 178 8.71 2.31 8.39
CA LYS A 178 9.96 2.55 9.15
C LYS A 178 10.23 1.45 10.18
N GLY A 179 9.18 0.87 10.76
CA GLY A 179 9.24 -0.11 11.85
C GLY A 179 8.98 -1.56 11.44
N VAL A 180 8.75 -1.87 10.16
CA VAL A 180 8.48 -3.25 9.73
C VAL A 180 9.71 -4.13 9.98
N LEU A 181 9.51 -5.17 10.77
CA LEU A 181 10.50 -6.20 11.10
C LEU A 181 9.93 -7.58 10.78
N TYR A 182 10.82 -8.55 10.52
CA TYR A 182 10.40 -9.94 10.45
C TYR A 182 10.04 -10.43 11.85
N THR A 183 8.79 -10.87 12.05
CA THR A 183 8.29 -11.36 13.34
C THR A 183 8.15 -12.88 13.33
N HIS A 184 7.41 -13.42 12.37
CA HIS A 184 7.18 -14.85 12.21
C HIS A 184 6.85 -15.20 10.76
N SER A 185 6.82 -16.51 10.48
CA SER A 185 6.42 -17.02 9.18
C SER A 185 4.90 -17.04 9.03
N VAL A 186 4.36 -16.44 7.96
CA VAL A 186 2.93 -16.54 7.59
C VAL A 186 2.52 -17.96 7.17
N LEU A 187 3.50 -18.86 7.01
CA LEU A 187 3.28 -20.27 6.71
C LEU A 187 3.18 -21.14 7.96
N MET A 188 3.60 -20.62 9.12
CA MET A 188 3.41 -21.30 10.40
C MET A 188 2.00 -20.98 10.90
N SER A 189 1.26 -22.00 11.34
CA SER A 189 0.04 -21.79 12.10
C SER A 189 0.36 -20.93 13.32
N ALA A 190 -0.53 -20.01 13.67
CA ALA A 190 -0.43 -19.26 14.92
C ALA A 190 -0.07 -20.24 16.06
N PRO A 191 0.92 -19.92 16.92
CA PRO A 191 1.21 -20.77 18.04
C PRO A 191 -0.09 -20.99 18.82
N ASP A 192 -0.42 -22.25 19.07
CA ASP A 192 -1.50 -22.61 19.97
C ASP A 192 -1.21 -21.89 21.29
N GLU A 193 -2.03 -20.91 21.70
CA GLU A 193 -1.94 -20.26 23.02
C GLU A 193 -2.35 -21.21 24.17
N SER A 194 -2.08 -22.51 23.99
CA SER A 194 -2.38 -23.58 24.92
C SER A 194 -1.14 -24.43 25.19
N ALA A 195 -0.15 -23.83 25.87
CA ALA A 195 0.91 -24.55 26.57
C ALA A 195 1.35 -23.79 27.84
#